data_AF-E7RD56-F1
#
_entry.id   AF-E7RD56-F1
#
_cell.length_a   1.000
_cell.length_b   1.000
_cell.length_c   1.000
_cell.angle_alpha   90.00
_cell.angle_beta   90.00
_cell.angle_gamma   90.00
#
_symmetry.space_group_name_H-M   'P 1'
#
loop_
_entity.id
_entity.type
_entity.pdbx_description
1 polymer ?
#
loop_
_entity_poly.entity_id
_entity_poly.type
_entity_poly.pdbx_seq_one_letter_code
_entity_poly.pdbx_strand_id
1 'polypeptide(L)'
;MKPLKPIENFIKRQTVSLPIMAVMFPVLYLGAEIGLIASGAVAAGTYIASNSTLKQVQLSSDSKNFGMTRSEYKNVRLQIKEGKEKIKQLQGNYYKVRSISSFKQLMDMTKIANKIIMVVQQNPRKFYLAEPFFYSHLDSAIELTEKYTLLVGQPVKDTEMRITLQDTREMLLSLNKVMEQDLKRVLSSDIERLRMELDYAQLAVDQHNDQELLVQPEPEHEGDVEDDRETIKSK
;
A
#
# COMPACT_ATOMS: atom_id res chain seq x y z
N MET A 1 10.24 -4.47 0.63
CA MET A 1 9.90 -3.61 1.81
C MET A 1 8.83 -4.31 2.64
N LYS A 2 8.97 -4.35 3.98
CA LYS A 2 8.01 -5.05 4.85
C LYS A 2 6.84 -4.11 5.22
N PRO A 3 5.57 -4.52 5.10
CA PRO A 3 4.42 -3.66 5.38
C PRO A 3 4.29 -3.35 6.88
N LEU A 4 3.53 -2.31 7.21
CA LEU A 4 3.04 -2.02 8.56
C LEU A 4 2.33 -3.25 9.16
N LYS A 5 3.00 -3.96 10.09
CA LYS A 5 2.44 -5.14 10.77
C LYS A 5 2.18 -4.85 12.26
N PRO A 6 1.04 -4.22 12.59
CA PRO A 6 0.69 -3.89 13.97
C PRO A 6 0.63 -5.13 14.87
N ILE A 7 0.20 -6.28 14.34
CA ILE A 7 0.14 -7.54 15.09
C ILE A 7 1.54 -8.10 15.36
N GLU A 8 2.45 -8.09 14.37
CA GLU A 8 3.83 -8.56 14.56
C GLU A 8 4.56 -7.71 15.62
N ASN A 9 4.43 -6.38 15.54
CA ASN A 9 5.02 -5.46 16.50
C ASN A 9 4.40 -5.59 17.91
N PHE A 10 3.11 -5.93 17.98
CA PHE A 10 2.44 -6.25 19.23
C PHE A 10 2.99 -7.55 19.84
N ILE A 11 3.08 -8.63 19.06
CA ILE A 11 3.60 -9.92 19.52
C ILE A 11 5.05 -9.75 20.03
N LYS A 12 5.93 -9.10 19.26
CA LYS A 12 7.32 -8.81 19.68
C LYS A 12 7.38 -8.08 21.03
N ARG A 13 6.50 -7.10 21.25
CA ARG A 13 6.41 -6.37 22.53
C ARG A 13 6.00 -7.28 23.68
N GLN A 14 5.01 -8.15 23.47
CA GLN A 14 4.56 -9.08 24.50
C GLN A 14 5.60 -10.16 24.82
N THR A 15 6.28 -10.71 23.81
CA THR A 15 7.33 -11.71 23.98
C THR A 15 8.49 -11.19 24.83
N VAL A 16 8.80 -9.89 24.78
CA VAL A 16 9.85 -9.28 25.63
C VAL A 16 9.29 -8.84 26.99
N SER A 17 8.14 -8.18 27.01
CA SER A 17 7.63 -7.53 28.24
C SER A 17 7.07 -8.53 29.27
N LEU A 18 6.43 -9.62 28.83
CA LEU A 18 5.81 -10.59 29.74
C LEU A 18 6.84 -11.41 30.54
N PRO A 19 7.92 -11.96 29.95
CA PRO A 19 8.95 -12.65 30.73
C PRO A 19 9.64 -11.73 31.74
N ILE A 20 9.89 -10.46 31.37
CA ILE A 20 10.46 -9.47 32.29
C ILE A 20 9.54 -9.30 33.50
N MET A 21 8.24 -9.10 33.28
CA MET A 21 7.25 -9.01 34.37
C MET A 21 7.21 -10.28 35.23
N ALA A 22 7.19 -11.45 34.58
CA ALA A 22 7.08 -12.76 35.24
C ALA A 22 8.30 -13.07 36.12
N VAL A 23 9.50 -12.63 35.73
CA VAL A 23 10.72 -12.78 36.54
C VAL A 23 10.80 -11.69 37.63
N MET A 24 10.37 -10.46 37.31
CA MET A 24 10.49 -9.35 38.26
C MET A 24 9.65 -9.54 39.51
N PHE A 25 8.45 -10.11 39.38
CA PHE A 25 7.55 -10.36 40.51
C PHE A 25 8.14 -11.29 41.59
N PRO A 26 8.58 -12.54 41.30
CA PRO A 26 9.14 -13.43 42.30
C PRO A 26 10.48 -12.92 42.85
N VAL A 27 11.30 -12.25 42.04
CA VAL A 27 12.57 -11.65 42.52
C VAL A 27 12.29 -10.60 43.60
N LEU A 28 11.29 -9.75 43.41
CA LEU A 28 10.94 -8.73 44.41
C LEU A 28 10.18 -9.30 45.61
N TYR A 29 9.32 -10.29 45.39
CA TYR A 29 8.55 -10.91 46.47
C TYR A 29 9.41 -11.79 47.37
N LEU A 30 10.21 -12.68 46.80
CA LEU A 30 11.01 -13.66 47.54
C LEU A 30 12.41 -13.14 47.89
N GLY A 31 13.03 -12.34 47.02
CA GLY A 31 14.40 -11.88 47.22
C GLY A 31 14.51 -10.59 48.03
N ALA A 32 13.56 -9.66 47.86
CA ALA A 32 13.58 -8.35 48.50
C ALA A 32 12.48 -8.16 49.55
N GLU A 33 11.63 -9.17 49.77
CA GLU A 33 10.59 -9.22 50.81
C GLU A 33 9.66 -7.99 50.87
N ILE A 34 9.43 -7.32 49.73
CA ILE A 34 8.70 -6.04 49.65
C ILE A 34 7.18 -6.22 49.87
N GLY A 35 6.71 -7.45 50.01
CA GLY A 35 5.29 -7.80 50.15
C GLY A 35 4.55 -7.89 48.82
N LEU A 36 3.47 -8.68 48.80
CA LEU A 36 2.78 -9.14 47.58
C LEU A 36 2.19 -8.00 46.73
N ILE A 37 1.59 -7.00 47.38
CA ILE A 37 0.95 -5.87 46.67
C ILE A 37 2.01 -4.96 46.04
N ALA A 38 3.08 -4.65 46.78
CA ALA A 38 4.14 -3.79 46.28
C ALA A 38 4.93 -4.46 45.15
N SER A 39 5.27 -5.75 45.28
CA SER A 39 5.93 -6.51 44.20
C SER A 39 5.04 -6.60 42.96
N GLY A 40 3.73 -6.81 43.12
CA GLY A 40 2.75 -6.80 42.04
C GLY A 40 2.69 -5.46 41.31
N ALA A 41 2.65 -4.35 42.06
CA ALA A 41 2.63 -2.99 41.51
C ALA A 41 3.92 -2.68 40.72
N VAL A 42 5.09 -3.03 41.26
CA VAL A 42 6.37 -2.80 40.56
C VAL A 42 6.50 -3.66 39.30
N ALA A 43 6.06 -4.92 39.35
CA ALA A 43 6.05 -5.80 38.18
C ALA A 43 5.13 -5.24 37.07
N ALA A 44 3.93 -4.77 37.43
CA ALA A 44 3.02 -4.11 36.50
C ALA A 44 3.62 -2.80 35.93
N GLY A 45 4.26 -1.99 36.77
CA GLY A 45 4.97 -0.78 36.34
C GLY A 45 6.11 -1.09 35.36
N THR A 46 6.87 -2.14 35.62
CA THR A 46 7.96 -2.63 34.74
C THR A 46 7.41 -3.08 33.39
N TYR A 47 6.29 -3.80 33.37
CA TYR A 47 5.60 -4.18 32.13
C TYR A 47 5.17 -2.94 31.33
N ILE A 48 4.52 -1.96 31.96
CA ILE A 48 4.07 -0.73 31.31
C ILE A 48 5.26 0.03 30.71
N ALA A 49 6.35 0.19 31.48
CA ALA A 49 7.56 0.88 31.06
C ALA A 49 8.24 0.17 29.86
N SER A 50 8.44 -1.15 29.96
CA SER A 50 9.02 -1.96 28.87
C SER A 50 8.19 -1.87 27.59
N ASN A 51 6.88 -2.04 27.72
CA ASN A 51 5.96 -2.03 26.60
C ASN A 51 5.85 -0.66 25.90
N SER A 52 6.00 0.43 26.66
CA SER A 52 6.01 1.81 26.16
C SER A 52 7.33 2.15 25.46
N THR A 53 8.47 1.81 26.07
CA THR A 53 9.80 2.04 25.50
C THR A 53 9.99 1.29 24.19
N LEU A 54 9.61 0.01 24.13
CA LEU A 54 9.63 -0.78 22.90
C LEU A 54 8.78 -0.15 21.79
N LYS A 55 7.59 0.37 22.13
CA LYS A 55 6.71 1.05 21.16
C LYS A 55 7.36 2.34 20.62
N GLN A 56 8.02 3.11 21.48
CA GLN A 56 8.75 4.33 21.10
C GLN A 56 9.92 4.00 20.15
N VAL A 57 10.67 2.93 20.44
CA VAL A 57 11.79 2.47 19.61
C VAL A 57 11.29 1.96 18.26
N GLN A 58 10.21 1.17 18.23
CA GLN A 58 9.59 0.70 16.98
C GLN A 58 9.16 1.87 16.10
N LEU A 59 8.45 2.86 16.66
CA LEU A 59 8.04 4.05 15.91
C LEU A 59 9.25 4.80 15.32
N SER A 60 10.31 4.96 16.11
CA SER A 60 11.52 5.63 15.66
C SER A 60 12.28 4.86 14.59
N SER A 61 12.31 3.53 14.69
CA SER A 61 12.98 2.67 13.72
C SER A 61 12.22 2.71 12.41
N ASP A 62 10.91 2.51 12.46
CA ASP A 62 10.04 2.56 11.29
C ASP A 62 10.13 3.93 10.60
N SER A 63 10.06 5.03 11.34
CA SER A 63 10.14 6.37 10.75
C SER A 63 11.47 6.56 10.02
N LYS A 64 12.59 6.13 10.62
CA LYS A 64 13.92 6.17 9.99
C LYS A 64 14.01 5.28 8.75
N ASN A 65 13.43 4.07 8.77
CA ASN A 65 13.42 3.16 7.62
C ASN A 65 12.70 3.75 6.41
N PHE A 66 11.68 4.57 6.64
CA PHE A 66 11.00 5.33 5.60
C PHE A 66 11.56 6.74 5.46
N GLY A 67 12.68 7.10 6.10
CA GLY A 67 13.27 8.44 6.07
C GLY A 67 12.31 9.58 6.43
N MET A 68 11.37 9.34 7.34
CA MET A 68 10.38 10.30 7.83
C MET A 68 10.72 10.71 9.26
N THR A 69 10.31 11.91 9.66
CA THR A 69 10.29 12.27 11.08
C THR A 69 9.26 11.43 11.83
N ARG A 70 9.43 11.30 13.15
CA ARG A 70 8.47 10.55 14.00
C ARG A 70 7.06 11.14 13.94
N SER A 71 6.96 12.46 13.86
CA SER A 71 5.69 13.18 13.82
C SER A 71 4.95 12.90 12.51
N GLU A 72 5.64 13.04 11.38
CA GLU A 72 5.08 12.75 10.06
C GLU A 72 4.60 11.31 9.95
N TYR A 73 5.45 10.36 10.34
CA TYR A 73 5.07 8.94 10.31
C TYR A 73 3.85 8.64 11.18
N LYS A 74 3.76 9.26 12.36
CA LYS A 74 2.59 9.13 13.24
C LYS A 74 1.34 9.74 12.60
N ASN A 75 1.45 10.91 11.97
CA ASN A 75 0.35 11.57 11.28
C ASN A 75 -0.16 10.70 10.12
N VAL A 76 0.72 10.20 9.25
CA VAL A 76 0.34 9.31 8.14
C VAL A 76 -0.38 8.06 8.66
N ARG A 77 0.11 7.45 9.76
CA ARG A 77 -0.57 6.30 10.36
C ARG A 77 -1.96 6.63 10.90
N LEU A 78 -2.14 7.83 11.43
CA LEU A 78 -3.45 8.32 11.87
C LEU A 78 -4.37 8.49 10.67
N GLN A 79 -3.91 9.15 9.59
CA GLN A 79 -4.68 9.36 8.37
C GLN A 79 -5.05 8.04 7.68
N ILE A 80 -4.17 7.04 7.66
CA ILE A 80 -4.49 5.68 7.19
C ILE A 80 -5.62 5.07 8.04
N LYS A 81 -5.58 5.23 9.36
CA LYS A 81 -6.61 4.70 10.26
C LYS A 81 -7.95 5.39 10.03
N GLU A 82 -7.96 6.71 9.99
CA GLU A 82 -9.15 7.53 9.73
C GLU A 82 -9.74 7.22 8.36
N GLY A 83 -8.90 7.14 7.32
CA GLY A 83 -9.31 6.75 5.97
C GLY A 83 -9.98 5.38 5.91
N LYS A 84 -9.54 4.40 6.71
CA LYS A 84 -10.22 3.10 6.80
C LYS A 84 -11.61 3.19 7.43
N GLU A 85 -11.78 4.01 8.46
CA GLU A 85 -13.10 4.21 9.07
C GLU A 85 -14.04 4.97 8.11
N LYS A 86 -13.54 5.99 7.42
CA LYS A 86 -14.21 6.70 6.33
C LYS A 86 -14.69 5.74 5.22
N ILE A 87 -13.84 4.79 4.80
CA ILE A 87 -14.22 3.75 3.83
C ILE A 87 -15.35 2.86 4.36
N LYS A 88 -15.34 2.47 5.64
CA LYS A 88 -16.44 1.69 6.22
C LYS A 88 -17.75 2.49 6.25
N GLN A 89 -17.69 3.79 6.50
CA GLN A 89 -18.87 4.66 6.42
C GLN A 89 -19.44 4.67 5.00
N LEU A 90 -18.59 4.80 3.98
CA LEU A 90 -19.01 4.73 2.58
C LEU A 90 -19.67 3.37 2.25
N GLN A 91 -19.09 2.26 2.72
CA GLN A 91 -19.66 0.92 2.59
C GLN A 91 -21.02 0.77 3.27
N GLY A 92 -21.23 1.42 4.41
CA GLY A 92 -22.51 1.42 5.13
C GLY A 92 -23.68 2.02 4.33
N ASN A 93 -23.39 2.75 3.25
CA ASN A 93 -24.38 3.34 2.36
C ASN A 93 -24.76 2.46 1.15
N TYR A 94 -24.12 1.30 0.98
CA TYR A 94 -24.38 0.37 -0.13
C TYR A 94 -25.84 -0.06 -0.26
N TYR A 95 -26.52 -0.36 0.84
CA TYR A 95 -27.93 -0.78 0.81
C TYR A 95 -28.90 0.40 0.77
N LYS A 96 -28.41 1.63 1.00
CA LYS A 96 -29.23 2.84 1.03
C LYS A 96 -29.34 3.51 -0.34
N VAL A 97 -28.39 3.26 -1.23
CA VAL A 97 -28.46 3.74 -2.61
C VAL A 97 -29.52 2.94 -3.39
N ARG A 98 -30.55 3.63 -3.88
CA ARG A 98 -31.75 3.01 -4.50
C ARG A 98 -31.59 2.58 -5.97
N SER A 99 -30.36 2.52 -6.50
CA SER A 99 -30.10 2.12 -7.89
C SER A 99 -28.84 1.29 -8.05
N ILE A 100 -28.84 0.36 -9.02
CA ILE A 100 -27.69 -0.49 -9.36
C ILE A 100 -26.50 0.35 -9.81
N SER A 101 -26.75 1.42 -10.60
CA SER A 101 -25.69 2.32 -11.05
C SER A 101 -25.01 3.03 -9.88
N SER A 102 -25.79 3.55 -8.93
CA SER A 102 -25.26 4.22 -7.74
C SER A 102 -24.51 3.24 -6.82
N PHE A 103 -25.02 2.01 -6.68
CA PHE A 103 -24.33 0.95 -5.96
C PHE A 103 -22.97 0.62 -6.58
N LYS A 104 -22.93 0.39 -7.90
CA LYS A 104 -21.69 0.10 -8.63
C LYS A 104 -20.68 1.23 -8.45
N GLN A 105 -21.13 2.48 -8.57
CA GLN A 105 -20.29 3.66 -8.38
C GLN A 105 -19.67 3.74 -6.98
N LEU A 106 -20.44 3.51 -5.92
CA LEU A 106 -19.94 3.46 -4.54
C LEU A 106 -18.95 2.31 -4.33
N MET A 107 -19.22 1.16 -4.93
CA MET A 107 -18.35 -0.01 -4.86
C MET A 107 -17.00 0.26 -5.55
N ASP A 108 -17.03 0.85 -6.75
CA ASP A 108 -15.83 1.21 -7.51
C ASP A 108 -14.99 2.24 -6.72
N MET A 109 -15.63 3.27 -6.19
CA MET A 109 -14.98 4.28 -5.34
C MET A 109 -14.35 3.68 -4.08
N THR A 110 -15.06 2.78 -3.41
CA THR A 110 -14.54 2.05 -2.24
C THR A 110 -13.34 1.17 -2.61
N LYS A 111 -13.37 0.51 -3.77
CA LYS A 111 -12.26 -0.30 -4.26
C LYS A 111 -11.01 0.55 -4.49
N ILE A 112 -11.17 1.73 -5.09
CA ILE A 112 -10.07 2.68 -5.33
C ILE A 112 -9.52 3.21 -4.00
N ALA A 113 -10.39 3.64 -3.09
CA ALA A 113 -9.99 4.12 -1.77
C ALA A 113 -9.18 3.08 -1.00
N ASN A 114 -9.63 1.81 -0.99
CA ASN A 114 -8.90 0.71 -0.35
C ASN A 114 -7.52 0.50 -0.98
N LYS A 115 -7.39 0.62 -2.32
CA LYS A 115 -6.10 0.50 -2.99
C LYS A 115 -5.16 1.64 -2.61
N ILE A 116 -5.62 2.89 -2.56
CA ILE A 116 -4.81 4.03 -2.12
C ILE A 116 -4.30 3.80 -0.70
N ILE A 117 -5.21 3.45 0.23
CA ILE A 117 -4.86 3.12 1.62
C ILE A 117 -3.83 2.00 1.69
N MET A 118 -4.00 0.93 0.90
CA MET A 118 -3.07 -0.19 0.88
C MET A 118 -1.68 0.22 0.41
N VAL A 119 -1.57 0.99 -0.68
CA VAL A 119 -0.27 1.43 -1.21
C VAL A 119 0.44 2.37 -0.23
N VAL A 120 -0.29 3.31 0.38
CA VAL A 120 0.27 4.22 1.40
C VAL A 120 0.63 3.45 2.68
N GLN A 121 -0.11 2.41 3.03
CA GLN A 121 0.25 1.53 4.16
C GLN A 121 1.53 0.71 3.89
N GLN A 122 1.79 0.34 2.64
CA GLN A 122 3.01 -0.36 2.25
C GLN A 122 4.22 0.59 2.20
N ASN A 123 4.02 1.81 1.71
CA ASN A 123 5.04 2.85 1.68
C ASN A 123 4.45 4.20 2.17
N PRO A 124 4.60 4.52 3.47
CA PRO A 124 4.04 5.72 4.09
C PRO A 124 4.48 7.04 3.45
N ARG A 125 5.63 7.09 2.78
CA ARG A 125 6.05 8.29 2.02
C ARG A 125 5.10 8.63 0.88
N LYS A 126 4.41 7.63 0.32
CA LYS A 126 3.45 7.87 -0.77
C LYS A 126 2.20 8.61 -0.31
N PHE A 127 2.02 8.81 1.00
CA PHE A 127 0.96 9.65 1.55
C PHE A 127 0.95 11.03 0.90
N TYR A 128 2.11 11.67 0.73
CA TYR A 128 2.19 13.02 0.16
C TYR A 128 1.74 13.10 -1.30
N LEU A 129 1.74 11.97 -2.03
CA LEU A 129 1.19 11.89 -3.40
C LEU A 129 -0.34 11.75 -3.42
N ALA A 130 -0.92 11.29 -2.31
CA ALA A 130 -2.36 11.10 -2.10
C ALA A 130 -2.94 12.06 -1.05
N GLU A 131 -2.22 13.11 -0.67
CA GLU A 131 -2.67 14.04 0.37
C GLU A 131 -4.08 14.61 0.10
N PRO A 132 -4.41 15.05 -1.13
CA PRO A 132 -5.77 15.50 -1.45
C PRO A 132 -6.86 14.42 -1.26
N PHE A 133 -6.52 13.15 -1.48
CA PHE A 133 -7.44 12.04 -1.25
C PHE A 133 -7.82 11.94 0.24
N PHE A 134 -6.84 12.03 1.15
CA PHE A 134 -7.07 11.87 2.59
C PHE A 134 -7.82 13.06 3.22
N TYR A 135 -7.53 14.28 2.75
CA TYR A 135 -8.05 15.51 3.35
C TYR A 135 -9.27 16.10 2.65
N SER A 136 -9.60 15.67 1.43
CA SER A 136 -10.68 16.30 0.66
C SER A 136 -11.53 15.31 -0.12
N HIS A 137 -10.94 14.53 -1.03
CA HIS A 137 -11.74 13.78 -2.01
C HIS A 137 -12.58 12.68 -1.35
N LEU A 138 -12.00 11.94 -0.38
CA LEU A 138 -12.73 10.90 0.35
C LEU A 138 -13.84 11.50 1.22
N ASP A 139 -13.60 12.64 1.86
CA ASP A 139 -14.60 13.32 2.69
C ASP A 139 -15.75 13.85 1.87
N SER A 140 -15.45 14.48 0.72
CA SER A 140 -16.46 14.97 -0.21
C SER A 140 -17.33 13.83 -0.75
N ALA A 141 -16.71 12.69 -1.05
CA ALA A 141 -17.43 11.49 -1.48
C ALA A 141 -18.40 10.97 -0.41
N ILE A 142 -17.97 10.96 0.85
CA ILE A 142 -18.81 10.53 1.98
C ILE A 142 -19.97 11.49 2.17
N GLU A 143 -19.70 12.79 2.26
CA GLU A 143 -20.72 13.82 2.47
C GLU A 143 -21.80 13.75 1.38
N LEU A 144 -21.39 13.74 0.10
CA LEU A 144 -22.33 13.66 -1.01
C LEU A 144 -23.13 12.35 -1.01
N THR A 145 -22.50 11.23 -0.64
CA THR A 145 -23.18 9.94 -0.54
C THR A 145 -24.22 9.93 0.58
N GLU A 146 -23.90 10.49 1.74
CA GLU A 146 -24.82 10.56 2.87
C GLU A 146 -26.01 11.47 2.58
N LYS A 147 -25.77 12.65 2.00
CA LYS A 147 -26.86 13.55 1.57
C LYS A 147 -27.71 12.92 0.49
N TYR A 148 -27.09 12.28 -0.51
CA TYR A 148 -27.80 11.57 -1.57
C TYR A 148 -28.71 10.46 -1.00
N THR A 149 -28.17 9.61 -0.13
CA THR A 149 -28.94 8.48 0.44
C THR A 149 -30.07 8.95 1.36
N LEU A 150 -29.87 10.05 2.09
CA LEU A 150 -30.92 10.69 2.88
C LEU A 150 -32.07 11.21 2.01
N LEU A 151 -31.75 11.95 0.95
CA LEU A 151 -32.74 12.61 0.09
C LEU A 151 -33.44 11.63 -0.86
N VAL A 152 -32.71 10.67 -1.44
CA VAL A 152 -33.33 9.65 -2.29
C VAL A 152 -34.32 8.80 -1.51
N GLY A 153 -34.14 8.70 -0.20
CA GLY A 153 -34.98 8.05 0.80
C GLY A 153 -36.38 8.63 0.93
N GLN A 154 -36.54 9.93 0.68
CA GLN A 154 -37.77 10.67 0.98
C GLN A 154 -38.92 10.34 0.01
N PRO A 155 -40.18 10.36 0.49
CA PRO A 155 -41.36 10.05 -0.32
C PRO A 155 -41.76 11.20 -1.26
N VAL A 156 -41.57 12.45 -0.84
CA VAL A 156 -41.91 13.64 -1.63
C VAL A 156 -40.64 14.17 -2.30
N LYS A 157 -40.66 14.23 -3.63
CA LYS A 157 -39.56 14.77 -4.44
C LYS A 157 -40.15 15.75 -5.44
N ASP A 158 -39.87 17.03 -5.26
CA ASP A 158 -40.16 18.04 -6.27
C ASP A 158 -39.13 17.96 -7.42
N THR A 159 -39.26 18.84 -8.40
CA THR A 159 -38.37 18.87 -9.57
C THR A 159 -36.95 19.26 -9.20
N GLU A 160 -36.78 20.22 -8.29
CA GLU A 160 -35.47 20.69 -7.83
C GLU A 160 -34.69 19.58 -7.11
N MET A 161 -35.36 18.80 -6.27
CA MET A 161 -34.77 17.66 -5.59
C MET A 161 -34.34 16.57 -6.58
N ARG A 162 -35.13 16.31 -7.63
CA ARG A 162 -34.74 15.34 -8.67
C ARG A 162 -33.49 15.78 -9.43
N ILE A 163 -33.39 17.06 -9.76
CA ILE A 163 -32.22 17.65 -10.44
C ILE A 163 -31.00 17.53 -9.52
N THR A 164 -31.11 17.99 -8.27
CA THR A 164 -30.03 17.90 -7.28
C THR A 164 -29.55 16.44 -7.07
N LEU A 165 -30.47 15.47 -7.04
CA LEU A 165 -30.12 14.04 -6.94
C LEU A 165 -29.43 13.49 -8.20
N GLN A 166 -29.70 14.04 -9.39
CA GLN A 166 -28.99 13.71 -10.62
C GLN A 166 -27.59 14.34 -10.61
N ASP A 167 -27.49 15.63 -10.33
CA ASP A 167 -26.22 16.36 -10.26
C ASP A 167 -25.27 15.74 -9.22
N THR A 168 -25.81 15.31 -8.07
CA THR A 168 -25.03 14.61 -7.04
C THR A 168 -24.47 13.29 -7.55
N ARG A 169 -25.23 12.52 -8.34
CA ARG A 169 -24.73 11.27 -8.95
C ARG A 169 -23.61 11.54 -9.94
N GLU A 170 -23.74 12.58 -10.76
CA GLU A 170 -22.72 12.99 -11.73
C GLU A 170 -21.45 13.51 -11.04
N MET A 171 -21.61 14.27 -9.94
CA MET A 171 -20.50 14.74 -9.12
C MET A 171 -19.77 13.57 -8.45
N LEU A 172 -20.50 12.61 -7.89
CA LEU A 172 -19.90 11.38 -7.36
C LEU A 172 -19.13 10.60 -8.46
N LEU A 173 -19.54 10.67 -9.74
CA LEU A 173 -18.85 9.97 -10.84
C LEU A 173 -17.54 10.70 -11.13
N SER A 174 -17.57 12.01 -11.10
CA SER A 174 -16.41 12.89 -11.26
C SER A 174 -15.41 12.69 -10.12
N LEU A 175 -15.87 12.64 -8.87
CA LEU A 175 -15.03 12.32 -7.71
C LEU A 175 -14.38 10.95 -7.83
N ASN A 176 -15.10 9.94 -8.34
CA ASN A 176 -14.53 8.62 -8.58
C ASN A 176 -13.32 8.70 -9.53
N LYS A 177 -13.45 9.45 -10.64
CA LYS A 177 -12.35 9.70 -11.59
C LYS A 177 -11.18 10.44 -10.95
N VAL A 178 -11.44 11.42 -10.09
CA VAL A 178 -10.40 12.14 -9.35
C VAL A 178 -9.64 11.17 -8.42
N MET A 179 -10.35 10.31 -7.71
CA MET A 179 -9.74 9.28 -6.86
C MET A 179 -8.94 8.25 -7.67
N GLU A 180 -9.38 7.90 -8.89
CA GLU A 180 -8.57 7.09 -9.80
C GLU A 180 -7.25 7.77 -10.18
N GLN A 181 -7.28 9.09 -10.40
CA GLN A 181 -6.08 9.87 -10.67
C GLN A 181 -5.15 9.91 -9.45
N ASP A 182 -5.70 10.02 -8.24
CA ASP A 182 -4.89 9.92 -7.01
C ASP A 182 -4.20 8.57 -6.90
N LEU A 183 -4.93 7.48 -7.16
CA LEU A 183 -4.34 6.13 -7.18
C LEU A 183 -3.22 6.02 -8.23
N LYS A 184 -3.44 6.53 -9.44
CA LYS A 184 -2.41 6.57 -10.49
C LYS A 184 -1.18 7.37 -10.05
N ARG A 185 -1.38 8.53 -9.40
CA ARG A 185 -0.29 9.37 -8.91
C ARG A 185 0.54 8.64 -7.85
N VAL A 186 -0.11 7.96 -6.91
CA VAL A 186 0.56 7.17 -5.86
C VAL A 186 1.36 6.00 -6.43
N LEU A 187 0.88 5.39 -7.53
CA LEU A 187 1.55 4.27 -8.21
C LEU A 187 2.62 4.69 -9.22
N SER A 188 2.68 5.97 -9.59
CA SER A 188 3.57 6.49 -10.65
C SER A 188 5.02 6.04 -10.52
N SER A 189 5.59 6.19 -9.33
CA SER A 189 6.97 5.77 -9.03
C SER A 189 7.21 4.26 -9.19
N ASP A 190 6.21 3.42 -8.89
CA ASP A 190 6.35 1.97 -9.05
C ASP A 190 6.26 1.57 -10.53
N ILE A 191 5.40 2.27 -11.29
CA ILE A 191 5.25 2.07 -12.73
C ILE A 191 6.55 2.46 -13.46
N GLU A 192 7.13 3.60 -13.10
CA GLU A 192 8.39 4.06 -13.70
C GLU A 192 9.54 3.09 -13.42
N ARG A 193 9.62 2.61 -12.17
CA ARG A 193 10.60 1.58 -11.81
C ARG A 193 10.41 0.30 -12.61
N LEU A 194 9.17 -0.16 -12.75
CA LEU A 194 8.86 -1.36 -13.53
C LEU A 194 9.28 -1.21 -14.99
N ARG A 195 9.08 -0.03 -15.60
CA ARG A 195 9.52 0.24 -16.97
C ARG A 195 11.03 0.14 -17.13
N MET A 196 11.80 0.77 -16.25
CA MET A 196 13.26 0.65 -16.28
C MET A 196 13.73 -0.79 -16.09
N GLU A 197 13.09 -1.56 -15.19
CA GLU A 197 13.41 -2.98 -14.99
C GLU A 197 13.07 -3.82 -16.24
N LEU A 198 12.00 -3.49 -16.96
CA LEU A 198 11.65 -4.13 -18.23
C LEU A 198 12.64 -3.80 -19.35
N ASP A 199 13.01 -2.52 -19.50
CA ASP A 199 13.97 -2.09 -20.53
C ASP A 199 15.35 -2.75 -20.32
N TYR A 200 15.79 -2.85 -19.05
CA TYR A 200 17.00 -3.57 -18.69
C TYR A 200 16.90 -5.07 -18.98
N ALA A 201 15.78 -5.70 -18.64
CA ALA A 201 15.58 -7.13 -18.89
C ALA A 201 15.56 -7.43 -20.39
N GLN A 202 14.93 -6.57 -21.20
CA GLN A 202 14.92 -6.69 -22.66
C GLN A 202 16.34 -6.60 -23.22
N LEU A 203 17.13 -5.61 -22.80
CA LEU A 203 18.52 -5.47 -23.23
C LEU A 203 19.36 -6.71 -22.90
N ALA A 204 19.17 -7.28 -21.71
CA ALA A 204 19.89 -8.48 -21.30
C ALA A 204 19.53 -9.71 -22.15
N VAL A 205 18.25 -9.84 -22.53
CA VAL A 205 17.78 -10.90 -23.43
C VAL A 205 18.35 -10.72 -24.84
N ASP A 206 18.31 -9.49 -25.37
CA ASP A 206 18.84 -9.19 -26.70
C ASP A 206 20.35 -9.48 -26.78
N GLN A 207 21.12 -9.09 -25.75
CA GLN A 207 22.55 -9.40 -25.67
C GLN A 207 22.85 -10.90 -25.64
N HIS A 208 22.02 -11.69 -24.96
CA HIS A 208 22.17 -13.15 -24.93
C HIS A 208 21.87 -13.78 -26.29
N ASN A 209 20.80 -13.32 -26.96
CA ASN A 209 20.44 -13.81 -28.29
C ASN A 209 21.50 -13.45 -29.35
N ASP A 210 22.07 -12.23 -29.27
CA ASP A 210 23.16 -11.80 -30.15
C ASP A 210 24.43 -12.63 -29.92
N GLN A 211 24.72 -13.04 -28.68
CA GLN A 211 25.84 -13.95 -28.39
C GLN A 211 25.61 -15.36 -28.97
N GLU A 212 24.39 -15.90 -28.94
CA GLU A 212 24.08 -17.19 -29.57
C GLU A 212 24.19 -17.12 -31.11
N LEU A 213 23.84 -15.98 -31.72
CA LEU A 213 24.00 -15.77 -33.17
C LEU A 213 25.48 -15.74 -33.60
N LEU A 214 26.38 -15.26 -32.74
CA LEU A 214 27.83 -15.22 -33.00
C LEU A 214 28.54 -16.57 -32.77
N VAL A 215 27.87 -17.56 -32.17
CA VAL A 215 28.43 -18.88 -31.83
C VAL A 215 28.02 -19.96 -32.86
N GLN A 216 27.17 -19.65 -33.83
CA GLN A 216 26.86 -20.57 -34.92
C GLN A 216 28.07 -20.71 -35.86
N PRO A 217 28.66 -21.91 -36.05
CA PRO A 217 29.75 -22.10 -36.99
C PRO A 217 29.26 -21.86 -38.42
N GLU A 218 30.05 -21.14 -39.23
CA GLU A 218 29.78 -20.96 -40.66
C GLU A 218 29.52 -22.32 -41.32
N PRO A 219 28.52 -22.44 -42.22
CA PRO A 219 28.36 -23.67 -42.99
C PRO A 219 29.58 -23.82 -43.89
N GLU A 220 30.36 -24.88 -43.67
CA GLU A 220 31.50 -25.26 -44.51
C GLU A 220 31.06 -25.31 -45.98
N HIS A 221 31.48 -24.32 -46.77
CA HIS A 221 31.38 -24.37 -48.22
C HIS A 221 32.53 -25.22 -48.74
N GLU A 222 32.29 -26.53 -48.83
CA GLU A 222 33.10 -27.46 -49.62
C GLU A 222 32.83 -27.16 -51.11
N GLY A 223 33.54 -26.16 -51.63
CA GLY A 223 33.55 -25.82 -53.05
C GLY A 223 34.73 -26.48 -53.72
N ASP A 224 34.55 -27.71 -54.19
CA ASP A 224 35.49 -28.36 -55.10
C ASP A 224 35.45 -27.64 -56.45
N VAL A 225 36.50 -26.85 -56.73
CA VAL A 225 36.77 -26.33 -58.07
C VAL A 225 37.90 -27.17 -58.67
N GLU A 226 37.52 -27.95 -59.69
CA GLU A 226 38.38 -28.80 -60.52
C GLU A 226 39.50 -27.95 -61.18
N ASP A 227 40.76 -28.25 -60.86
CA ASP A 227 41.95 -27.58 -61.41
C ASP A 227 42.38 -28.26 -62.73
N ASP A 228 41.74 -27.85 -63.84
CA ASP A 228 42.20 -28.18 -65.19
C ASP A 228 43.43 -27.32 -65.55
N ARG A 229 44.63 -27.85 -65.25
CA ARG A 229 45.89 -27.38 -65.85
C ARG A 229 46.36 -28.34 -66.92
N GLU A 230 46.03 -28.01 -68.16
CA GLU A 230 46.71 -28.51 -69.35
C GLU A 230 48.23 -28.31 -69.23
N THR A 231 48.98 -29.41 -69.27
CA THR A 231 50.42 -29.38 -69.51
C THR A 231 50.69 -29.61 -71.00
N ILE A 232 50.85 -28.51 -71.73
CA ILE A 232 51.35 -28.52 -73.10
C ILE A 232 52.88 -28.72 -73.07
N LYS A 233 53.28 -29.81 -73.75
CA LYS A 233 54.61 -30.29 -74.17
C LYS A 233 55.79 -29.29 -74.21
N SER A 234 56.96 -29.80 -73.87
CA SER A 234 58.23 -29.44 -74.53
C SER A 234 59.03 -30.71 -74.90
N LYS A 235 59.68 -30.63 -76.07
CA LYS A 235 60.48 -31.59 -76.84
C LYS A 235 61.29 -32.64 -76.09
#